data_AF-A0A6A4AN61-F1
#
_entry.id   AF-A0A6A4AN61-F1
#
_cell.length_a   1.000
_cell.length_b   1.000
_cell.length_c   1.000
_cell.angle_alpha   90.00
_cell.angle_beta   90.00
_cell.angle_gamma   90.00
#
_symmetry.space_group_name_H-M   'P 1'
#
loop_
_entity.id
_entity.type
_entity.pdbx_description
1 polymer ?
#
loop_
_entity_poly.entity_id
_entity_poly.type
_entity_poly.pdbx_seq_one_letter_code
_entity_poly.pdbx_strand_id
1 'polypeptide(L)'
;MDRTEFPHLSDSQYESVRKMAGIFGLDVLRSLAAATPAEQVERVNAFDTYGRGLIAHVQGLQATAAVPKPVQPKPLRLKVNPFEGKEGENLHFWVREVELAMDAALVSDERLRVAFALSNLSGRAKSWAYTRE
;
A
#
# COMPACT_ATOMS: atom_id res chain seq x y z
N MET A 1 -25.53 25.17 -8.51
CA MET A 1 -26.78 24.39 -8.36
C MET A 1 -27.56 25.04 -7.25
N ASP A 2 -28.74 25.56 -7.57
CA ASP A 2 -29.58 26.25 -6.60
C ASP A 2 -30.50 25.24 -5.90
N ARG A 3 -30.75 25.42 -4.60
CA ARG A 3 -31.66 24.58 -3.80
C ARG A 3 -33.11 24.76 -4.25
N THR A 4 -33.39 25.89 -4.89
CA THR A 4 -34.70 26.31 -5.38
C THR A 4 -35.28 25.39 -6.47
N GLU A 5 -34.43 24.65 -7.20
CA GLU A 5 -34.86 23.69 -8.24
C GLU A 5 -35.42 22.38 -7.65
N PHE A 6 -35.15 22.10 -6.37
CA PHE A 6 -35.53 20.86 -5.69
C PHE A 6 -36.22 21.13 -4.35
N PRO A 7 -37.24 22.01 -4.27
CA PRO A 7 -37.76 22.50 -2.99
C PRO A 7 -38.43 21.40 -2.14
N HIS A 8 -38.82 20.29 -2.78
CA HIS A 8 -39.51 19.16 -2.15
C HIS A 8 -38.57 18.09 -1.59
N LEU A 9 -37.28 18.13 -1.95
CA LEU A 9 -36.30 17.19 -1.40
C LEU A 9 -35.92 17.58 0.03
N SER A 10 -35.72 16.59 0.89
CA SER A 10 -35.03 16.79 2.16
C SER A 10 -33.56 17.16 1.95
N ASP A 11 -32.89 17.67 2.98
CA ASP A 11 -31.48 18.03 2.88
C ASP A 11 -30.58 16.83 2.57
N SER A 12 -30.90 15.66 3.14
CA SER A 12 -30.21 14.40 2.82
C SER A 12 -30.36 14.02 1.35
N GLN A 13 -31.58 14.09 0.81
CA GLN A 13 -31.85 13.81 -0.60
C GLN A 13 -31.17 14.84 -1.52
N TYR A 14 -31.11 16.11 -1.10
CA TYR A 14 -30.42 17.14 -1.85
C TYR A 14 -28.90 16.93 -1.88
N GLU A 15 -28.30 16.44 -0.78
CA GLU A 15 -26.90 16.01 -0.80
C GLU A 15 -26.68 14.83 -1.75
N SER A 16 -27.64 13.91 -1.85
CA SER A 16 -27.60 12.82 -2.84
C SER A 16 -27.67 13.35 -4.27
N VAL A 17 -28.44 14.42 -4.52
CA VAL A 17 -28.44 15.13 -5.81
C VAL A 17 -27.05 15.70 -6.13
N ARG A 18 -26.37 16.34 -5.17
CA ARG A 18 -24.99 16.82 -5.37
C ARG A 18 -24.01 15.69 -5.68
N LYS A 19 -24.15 14.54 -5.02
CA LYS A 19 -23.33 13.35 -5.31
C LYS A 19 -23.57 12.82 -6.72
N MET A 20 -24.83 12.72 -7.14
CA MET A 20 -25.17 12.32 -8.51
C MET A 20 -24.54 13.24 -9.54
N ALA A 21 -24.55 14.56 -9.29
CA ALA A 21 -23.89 15.54 -10.14
C ALA A 21 -22.37 15.34 -10.22
N GLY A 22 -21.73 15.04 -9.09
CA GLY A 22 -20.30 14.78 -9.02
C GLY A 22 -19.87 13.50 -9.75
N ILE A 23 -20.76 12.50 -9.84
CA ILE A 23 -20.48 11.20 -10.46
C ILE A 23 -20.85 11.19 -11.94
N PHE A 24 -22.04 11.70 -12.29
CA PHE A 24 -22.61 11.60 -13.63
C PHE A 24 -22.57 12.91 -14.43
N GLY A 25 -22.16 14.01 -13.80
CA GLY A 25 -22.11 15.33 -14.43
C GLY A 25 -23.43 16.10 -14.37
N LEU A 26 -23.40 17.34 -14.90
CA LEU A 26 -24.49 18.30 -14.79
C LEU A 26 -25.70 17.98 -15.68
N ASP A 27 -25.55 17.17 -16.72
CA ASP A 27 -26.67 16.82 -17.61
C ASP A 27 -27.71 15.93 -16.92
N VAL A 28 -27.26 15.07 -15.99
CA VAL A 28 -28.16 14.30 -15.13
C VAL A 28 -28.98 15.21 -14.22
N LEU A 29 -28.40 16.30 -13.74
CA LEU A 29 -29.13 17.28 -12.95
C LEU A 29 -30.19 18.03 -13.76
N ARG A 30 -29.88 18.40 -15.00
CA ARG A 30 -30.86 19.04 -15.90
C ARG A 30 -32.03 18.09 -16.19
N SER A 31 -31.76 16.80 -16.42
CA SER A 31 -32.78 15.77 -16.60
C SER A 31 -33.60 15.52 -15.33
N LEU A 32 -32.97 15.58 -14.16
CA LEU A 32 -33.64 15.42 -12.86
C LEU A 32 -34.52 16.63 -12.54
N ALA A 33 -34.04 17.84 -12.78
CA ALA A 33 -34.80 19.08 -12.57
C ALA A 33 -36.04 19.17 -13.48
N ALA A 34 -35.98 18.61 -14.70
CA ALA A 34 -37.10 18.54 -15.63
C ALA A 34 -38.16 17.48 -15.27
N ALA A 35 -37.85 16.56 -14.34
CA ALA A 35 -38.78 15.53 -13.89
C ALA A 35 -39.81 16.07 -12.90
N THR A 36 -40.95 15.39 -12.77
CA THR A 36 -41.96 15.75 -11.78
C THR A 36 -41.40 15.59 -10.35
N PRO A 37 -41.94 16.31 -9.34
CA PRO A 37 -41.47 16.19 -7.96
C PRO A 37 -41.47 14.76 -7.41
N ALA A 38 -42.46 13.94 -7.80
CA ALA A 38 -42.52 12.53 -7.41
C ALA A 38 -41.37 11.72 -8.02
N GLU A 39 -41.10 11.90 -9.32
CA GLU A 39 -40.00 11.24 -10.02
C GLU A 39 -38.63 11.69 -9.51
N GLN A 40 -38.48 12.95 -9.10
CA GLN A 40 -37.25 13.44 -8.47
C GLN A 40 -36.94 12.67 -7.19
N VAL A 41 -37.93 12.56 -6.30
CA VAL A 41 -37.80 11.81 -5.04
C VAL A 41 -37.50 10.34 -5.32
N GLU A 42 -38.21 9.72 -6.26
CA GLU A 42 -38.02 8.32 -6.62
C GLU A 42 -36.60 8.05 -7.15
N ARG A 43 -36.12 8.85 -8.11
CA ARG A 43 -34.80 8.69 -8.72
C ARG A 43 -33.67 8.90 -7.70
N VAL A 44 -33.80 9.89 -6.81
CA VAL A 44 -32.84 10.12 -5.73
C VAL A 44 -32.81 8.95 -4.75
N ASN A 45 -33.98 8.45 -4.34
CA ASN A 45 -34.06 7.31 -3.42
C ASN A 45 -33.54 6.01 -4.06
N ALA A 46 -33.77 5.81 -5.35
CA ALA A 46 -33.24 4.69 -6.11
C ALA A 46 -31.70 4.73 -6.15
N PHE A 47 -31.12 5.90 -6.44
CA PHE A 47 -29.67 6.11 -6.39
C PHE A 47 -29.10 5.80 -5.00
N ASP A 48 -29.72 6.32 -3.94
CA ASP A 48 -29.27 6.08 -2.57
C ASP A 48 -29.36 4.60 -2.16
N THR A 49 -30.42 3.92 -2.59
CA THR A 49 -30.61 2.48 -2.32
C THR A 49 -29.56 1.65 -3.03
N TYR A 50 -29.30 1.97 -4.31
CA TYR A 50 -28.23 1.32 -5.06
C TYR A 50 -26.86 1.57 -4.42
N GLY A 51 -26.55 2.81 -4.04
CA GLY A 51 -25.30 3.18 -3.39
C GLY A 51 -25.09 2.43 -2.06
N ARG A 52 -26.12 2.34 -1.22
CA ARG A 52 -26.05 1.54 0.03
C ARG A 52 -25.83 0.06 -0.24
N GLY A 53 -26.51 -0.51 -1.23
CA GLY A 53 -26.34 -1.91 -1.63
C GLY A 53 -24.91 -2.20 -2.10
N LEU A 54 -24.33 -1.31 -2.91
CA LEU A 54 -22.96 -1.44 -3.38
C LEU A 54 -21.93 -1.35 -2.23
N ILE A 55 -22.11 -0.41 -1.30
CA ILE A 55 -21.23 -0.29 -0.12
C ILE A 55 -21.31 -1.55 0.73
N ALA A 56 -22.52 -2.05 1.01
CA ALA A 56 -22.71 -3.29 1.76
C ALA A 56 -22.05 -4.50 1.07
N HIS A 57 -22.14 -4.58 -0.26
CA HIS A 57 -21.48 -5.63 -1.04
C HIS A 57 -19.95 -5.55 -0.95
N VAL A 58 -19.36 -4.36 -1.14
CA VAL A 58 -17.90 -4.18 -1.03
C VAL A 58 -17.41 -4.47 0.38
N GLN A 59 -18.14 -4.04 1.42
CA GLN A 59 -17.82 -4.36 2.81
C GLN A 59 -17.96 -5.86 3.10
N GLY A 60 -18.98 -6.52 2.56
CA GLY A 60 -19.15 -7.96 2.64
C GLY A 60 -17.99 -8.71 1.98
N LEU A 61 -17.53 -8.26 0.81
CA LEU A 61 -16.35 -8.79 0.14
C LEU A 61 -15.08 -8.61 0.98
N GLN A 62 -14.89 -7.44 1.61
CA GLN A 62 -13.78 -7.20 2.53
C GLN A 62 -13.83 -8.10 3.78
N ALA A 63 -15.02 -8.39 4.30
CA ALA A 63 -15.19 -9.30 5.43
C ALA A 63 -14.93 -10.78 5.04
N THR A 64 -15.25 -11.17 3.80
CA THR A 64 -14.98 -12.52 3.27
C THR A 64 -13.56 -12.69 2.73
N ALA A 65 -12.87 -11.59 2.44
CA ALA A 65 -11.44 -11.60 2.18
C ALA A 65 -10.74 -11.84 3.52
N ALA A 66 -10.64 -13.12 3.92
CA ALA A 66 -9.63 -13.55 4.87
C ALA A 66 -8.29 -13.05 4.31
N VAL A 67 -7.78 -11.94 4.85
CA VAL A 67 -6.46 -11.41 4.53
C VAL A 67 -5.54 -12.61 4.67
N PRO A 68 -4.95 -13.13 3.58
CA PRO A 68 -4.03 -14.24 3.71
C PRO A 68 -2.95 -13.73 4.66
N LYS A 69 -2.80 -14.41 5.79
CA LYS A 69 -1.83 -14.06 6.82
C LYS A 69 -0.51 -13.79 6.09
N PRO A 70 0.12 -12.61 6.24
CA PRO A 70 1.33 -12.30 5.50
C PRO A 70 2.32 -13.44 5.72
N VAL A 71 2.66 -14.14 4.64
CA VAL A 71 3.64 -15.22 4.68
C VAL A 71 4.95 -14.55 5.00
N GLN A 72 5.38 -14.64 6.27
CA GLN A 72 6.70 -14.14 6.64
C GLN A 72 7.74 -14.94 5.84
N PRO A 73 8.57 -14.28 5.01
CA PRO A 73 9.57 -14.99 4.25
C PRO A 73 10.53 -15.70 5.22
N LYS A 74 10.87 -16.94 4.90
CA LYS A 74 11.82 -17.73 5.70
C LYS A 74 13.25 -17.23 5.40
N PRO A 75 14.04 -16.83 6.41
CA PRO A 75 15.44 -16.47 6.20
C PRO A 75 16.24 -17.62 5.58
N LEU A 76 17.06 -17.30 4.59
CA LEU A 76 18.02 -18.20 3.97
C LEU A 76 19.43 -17.90 4.49
N ARG A 77 20.20 -18.96 4.78
CA ARG A 77 21.60 -18.83 5.23
C ARG A 77 22.52 -19.09 4.04
N LEU A 78 22.90 -18.01 3.35
CA LEU A 78 23.89 -18.09 2.27
C LEU A 78 25.30 -18.19 2.87
N LYS A 79 26.18 -18.96 2.21
CA LYS A 79 27.59 -19.03 2.55
C LYS A 79 28.32 -17.89 1.85
N VAL A 80 28.99 -17.05 2.63
CA VAL A 80 29.88 -15.99 2.12
C VAL A 80 31.33 -16.45 2.31
N ASN A 81 32.18 -16.23 1.31
CA ASN A 81 33.61 -16.48 1.46
C ASN A 81 34.24 -15.34 2.27
N PRO A 82 35.03 -15.62 3.31
CA PRO A 82 35.64 -14.57 4.09
C PRO A 82 36.59 -13.69 3.26
N PHE A 83 36.57 -12.38 3.47
CA PHE A 83 37.51 -11.45 2.83
C PHE A 83 38.79 -11.38 3.65
N GLU A 84 39.91 -11.78 3.04
CA GLU A 84 41.22 -11.80 3.70
C GLU A 84 41.96 -10.46 3.57
N GLY A 85 41.59 -9.65 2.58
CA GLY A 85 42.29 -8.43 2.19
C GLY A 85 43.61 -8.76 1.52
N LYS A 86 43.67 -9.78 0.66
CA LYS A 86 44.85 -10.13 -0.15
C LYS A 86 44.97 -9.24 -1.39
N GLU A 87 46.19 -9.08 -1.91
CA GLU A 87 46.39 -8.41 -3.19
C GLU A 87 45.68 -9.18 -4.31
N GLY A 88 44.90 -8.49 -5.13
CA GLY A 88 44.07 -9.12 -6.17
C GLY A 88 42.68 -9.59 -5.71
N GLU A 89 42.34 -9.53 -4.41
CA GLU A 89 40.96 -9.76 -3.97
C GLU A 89 40.06 -8.58 -4.35
N ASN A 90 38.88 -8.88 -4.90
CA ASN A 90 37.93 -7.87 -5.34
C ASN A 90 36.96 -7.51 -4.19
N LEU A 91 37.25 -6.40 -3.50
CA LEU A 91 36.41 -5.90 -2.41
C LEU A 91 34.97 -5.61 -2.86
N HIS A 92 34.78 -5.02 -4.05
CA HIS A 92 33.43 -4.67 -4.53
C HIS A 92 32.57 -5.92 -4.74
N PHE A 93 33.13 -6.98 -5.32
CA PHE A 93 32.42 -8.25 -5.48
C PHE A 93 32.04 -8.86 -4.13
N TRP A 94 32.99 -8.89 -3.18
CA TRP A 94 32.73 -9.41 -1.84
C TRP A 94 31.64 -8.62 -1.09
N VAL A 95 31.64 -7.29 -1.18
CA VAL A 95 30.59 -6.45 -0.57
C VAL A 95 29.21 -6.83 -1.13
N ARG A 96 29.09 -7.07 -2.44
CA ARG A 96 27.83 -7.51 -3.05
C ARG A 96 27.37 -8.88 -2.56
N GLU A 97 28.29 -9.83 -2.39
CA GLU A 97 27.96 -11.15 -1.83
C GLU A 97 27.46 -11.05 -0.37
N VAL A 98 28.11 -10.19 0.43
CA VAL A 98 27.72 -9.92 1.82
C VAL A 98 26.34 -9.26 1.90
N GLU A 99 26.08 -8.24 1.08
CA GLU A 99 24.77 -7.57 0.99
C GLU A 99 23.67 -8.57 0.64
N LEU A 100 23.90 -9.41 -0.37
CA LEU A 100 22.95 -10.45 -0.80
C LEU A 100 22.67 -11.46 0.33
N ALA A 101 23.69 -11.86 1.09
CA ALA A 101 23.51 -12.76 2.22
C ALA A 101 22.70 -12.11 3.36
N MET A 102 22.88 -10.82 3.62
CA MET A 102 22.07 -10.09 4.61
C MET A 102 20.61 -10.00 4.19
N ASP A 103 20.34 -9.69 2.92
CA ASP A 103 18.98 -9.60 2.39
C ASP A 103 18.29 -10.97 2.43
N ALA A 104 18.99 -12.04 2.04
CA ALA A 104 18.49 -13.40 2.10
C ALA A 104 18.22 -13.86 3.55
N ALA A 105 19.03 -13.40 4.50
CA ALA A 105 18.87 -13.68 5.93
C ALA A 105 17.90 -12.72 6.63
N LEU A 106 17.30 -11.76 5.92
CA LEU A 106 16.39 -10.74 6.44
C LEU A 106 17.00 -9.91 7.58
N VAL A 107 18.31 -9.64 7.51
CA VAL A 107 19.03 -8.82 8.49
C VAL A 107 18.82 -7.34 8.15
N SER A 108 17.85 -6.71 8.80
CA SER A 108 17.52 -5.29 8.58
C SER A 108 18.27 -4.33 9.52
N ASP A 109 18.54 -4.76 10.76
CA ASP A 109 19.20 -3.93 11.78
C ASP A 109 20.65 -3.60 11.38
N GLU A 110 20.98 -2.31 11.38
CA GLU A 110 22.29 -1.82 10.93
C GLU A 110 23.45 -2.38 11.77
N ARG A 111 23.28 -2.52 13.09
CA ARG A 111 24.32 -3.08 13.96
C ARG A 111 24.54 -4.56 13.67
N LEU A 112 23.48 -5.32 13.39
CA LEU A 112 23.58 -6.71 12.94
C LEU A 112 24.20 -6.83 11.55
N ARG A 113 23.92 -5.91 10.62
CA ARG A 113 24.58 -5.86 9.31
C ARG A 113 26.08 -5.62 9.48
N VAL A 114 26.49 -4.64 10.28
CA VAL A 114 27.92 -4.39 10.57
C VAL A 114 28.57 -5.61 11.21
N ALA A 115 27.95 -6.20 12.25
CA ALA A 115 28.48 -7.40 12.89
C ALA A 115 28.61 -8.59 11.93
N PHE A 116 27.64 -8.78 11.03
CA PHE A 116 27.67 -9.83 10.02
C PHE A 116 28.81 -9.60 9.02
N ALA A 117 28.99 -8.38 8.52
CA ALA A 117 30.10 -8.05 7.64
C ALA A 117 31.46 -8.31 8.31
N LEU A 118 31.64 -7.86 9.55
CA LEU A 118 32.86 -8.09 10.33
C LEU A 118 33.13 -9.59 10.58
N SER A 119 32.08 -10.38 10.80
CA SER A 119 32.20 -11.84 10.98
C SER A 119 32.71 -12.56 9.74
N ASN A 120 32.52 -11.96 8.56
CA ASN A 120 33.00 -12.47 7.28
C ASN A 120 34.37 -11.87 6.88
N LEU A 121 35.07 -11.19 7.79
CA LEU A 121 36.47 -10.81 7.59
C LEU A 121 37.40 -11.90 8.13
N SER A 122 38.52 -12.09 7.44
CA SER A 122 39.61 -12.97 7.85
C SER A 122 40.95 -12.30 7.52
N GLY A 123 42.06 -12.99 7.82
CA GLY A 123 43.39 -12.53 7.44
C GLY A 123 43.71 -11.08 7.83
N ARG A 124 44.30 -10.34 6.88
CA ARG A 124 44.73 -8.94 7.07
C ARG A 124 43.54 -8.01 7.30
N ALA A 125 42.42 -8.24 6.59
CA ALA A 125 41.23 -7.42 6.72
C ALA A 125 40.64 -7.49 8.14
N LYS A 126 40.61 -8.69 8.74
CA LYS A 126 40.17 -8.85 10.13
C LYS A 126 41.12 -8.16 11.12
N SER A 127 42.43 -8.33 10.94
CA SER A 127 43.42 -7.64 11.79
C SER A 127 43.24 -6.12 11.72
N TRP A 128 43.10 -5.56 10.52
CA TRP A 128 42.90 -4.12 10.33
C TRP A 128 41.62 -3.62 11.01
N ALA A 129 40.49 -4.30 10.81
CA ALA A 129 39.21 -3.89 11.38
C ALA A 129 39.16 -3.83 12.92
N TYR A 130 39.99 -4.63 13.61
CA TYR A 130 40.03 -4.70 15.07
C TYR A 130 41.26 -4.05 15.71
N THR A 131 42.19 -3.53 14.92
CA THR A 131 43.33 -2.78 15.46
C THR A 131 42.83 -1.38 15.82
N ARG A 132 42.97 -1.00 17.10
CA ARG A 132 42.86 0.41 17.51
C ARG A 132 44.16 1.11 17.12
N GLU A 133 44.05 2.20 16.37
CA GLU A 133 45.10 3.21 16.33
C GLU A 133 45.34 3.80 17.73
#